data_AF-A0A9C9F926-F1
#
_entry.id   AF-A0A9C9F926-F1
#
_cell.length_a   1.000
_cell.length_b   1.000
_cell.length_c   1.000
_cell.angle_alpha   90.00
_cell.angle_beta   90.00
_cell.angle_gamma   90.00
#
_symmetry.space_group_name_H-M   'P 1'
#
loop_
_entity.id
_entity.type
_entity.pdbx_description
1 polymer ?
#
loop_
_entity_poly.entity_id
_entity_poly.type
_entity_poly.pdbx_seq_one_letter_code
_entity_poly.pdbx_strand_id
1 'polypeptide(L)'
;MPGLKDVYEIADTIRQVSNPDAIILFGSIADKGEGYDIDLLIVSNSKEEERIKDSLKPFYRRHAIDAFTVSKGRLRELYFRGSPFLRLIQKEGKLIYMKNPLKQWLDGAKDDIKQAEYLYDGGFFRGACYSCQQALEKIIKWALLKKGWELEKTHSIRRLMAIAGDYGIKIRLKDEEIDFIDSIYKGRYPAEEGLLPLGVPTKRDARKALGIAHKVFKQVQVSE
;
A
#
# COMPACT_ATOMS: atom_id res chain seq x y z
N MET A 1 23.03 9.70 -19.00
CA MET A 1 21.56 9.78 -18.91
C MET A 1 21.19 9.48 -17.47
N PRO A 2 20.41 10.33 -16.79
CA PRO A 2 19.91 10.00 -15.45
C PRO A 2 19.13 8.69 -15.46
N GLY A 3 19.28 7.93 -14.38
CA GLY A 3 18.51 6.72 -14.11
C GLY A 3 17.93 6.70 -12.70
N LEU A 4 17.38 5.56 -12.29
CA LEU A 4 16.74 5.43 -10.98
C LEU A 4 17.65 5.78 -9.78
N LYS A 5 18.97 5.54 -9.89
CA LYS A 5 19.91 5.89 -8.81
C LYS A 5 19.96 7.39 -8.56
N ASP A 6 19.99 8.21 -9.61
CA ASP A 6 19.98 9.67 -9.50
C ASP A 6 18.64 10.15 -8.91
N VAL A 7 17.53 9.51 -9.28
CA VAL A 7 16.20 9.81 -8.73
C VAL A 7 16.15 9.55 -7.22
N TYR A 8 16.72 8.43 -6.74
CA TYR A 8 16.77 8.14 -5.31
C TYR A 8 17.68 9.12 -4.56
N GLU A 9 18.83 9.52 -5.12
CA GLU A 9 19.71 10.55 -4.53
C GLU A 9 18.98 11.89 -4.36
N ILE A 10 18.23 12.32 -5.39
CA ILE A 10 17.42 13.53 -5.35
C ILE A 10 16.30 13.41 -4.31
N ALA A 11 15.58 12.29 -4.29
CA ALA A 11 14.50 12.05 -3.34
C ALA A 11 14.99 12.06 -1.89
N ASP A 12 16.16 11.48 -1.61
CA ASP A 12 16.77 11.51 -0.28
C ASP A 12 17.19 12.93 0.12
N THR A 13 17.71 13.73 -0.82
CA THR A 13 18.03 15.13 -0.56
C THR A 13 16.78 15.95 -0.22
N ILE A 14 15.69 15.78 -0.98
CA ILE A 14 14.39 16.42 -0.70
C ILE A 14 13.90 16.07 0.71
N ARG A 15 14.01 14.80 1.11
CA ARG A 15 13.59 14.30 2.43
C ARG A 15 14.43 14.82 3.59
N GLN A 16 15.68 15.18 3.36
CA GLN A 16 16.54 15.74 4.42
C GLN A 16 16.18 17.20 4.72
N VAL A 17 15.67 17.94 3.73
CA VAL A 17 15.35 19.36 3.89
C VAL A 17 13.87 19.62 4.17
N SER A 18 12.98 18.73 3.73
CA SER A 18 11.52 18.87 3.83
C SER A 18 10.85 17.59 4.34
N ASN A 19 9.55 17.64 4.61
CA ASN A 19 8.80 16.52 5.14
C ASN A 19 7.67 16.08 4.19
N PRO A 20 8.00 15.67 2.94
CA PRO A 20 7.02 15.37 1.92
C PRO A 20 6.14 14.20 2.32
N ASP A 21 4.90 14.21 1.88
CA ASP A 21 3.97 13.09 2.03
C ASP A 21 4.25 11.98 1.01
N ALA A 22 4.64 12.35 -0.22
CA ALA A 22 5.03 11.42 -1.26
C ALA A 22 5.94 12.08 -2.31
N ILE A 23 6.80 11.29 -2.94
CA ILE A 23 7.57 11.67 -4.12
C ILE A 23 7.29 10.61 -5.19
N ILE A 24 6.82 11.06 -6.35
CA ILE A 24 6.41 10.19 -7.47
C ILE A 24 7.24 10.60 -8.69
N LEU A 25 7.96 9.64 -9.25
CA LEU A 25 8.64 9.77 -10.53
C LEU A 25 7.63 9.50 -11.65
N PHE A 26 7.66 10.28 -12.72
CA PHE A 26 6.88 9.99 -13.92
C PHE A 26 7.73 10.22 -15.17
N GLY A 27 7.14 10.09 -16.36
CA GLY A 27 7.85 10.30 -17.61
C GLY A 27 8.80 9.18 -17.98
N SER A 28 9.84 9.52 -18.74
CA SER A 28 10.70 8.56 -19.44
C SER A 28 11.42 7.58 -18.51
N ILE A 29 11.95 8.07 -17.39
CA ILE A 29 12.67 7.26 -16.40
C ILE A 29 11.71 6.31 -15.66
N ALA A 30 10.46 6.71 -15.42
CA ALA A 30 9.48 5.83 -14.77
C ALA A 30 9.14 4.61 -15.64
N ASP A 31 9.06 4.81 -16.96
CA ASP A 31 8.73 3.77 -17.94
C ASP A 31 9.95 2.89 -18.30
N LYS A 32 11.09 3.50 -18.63
CA LYS A 32 12.26 2.82 -19.20
C LYS A 32 13.43 2.60 -18.23
N GLY A 33 13.39 3.22 -17.04
CA GLY A 33 14.47 3.16 -16.04
C GLY A 33 15.62 4.15 -16.25
N GLU A 34 15.69 4.78 -17.43
CA GLU A 34 16.63 5.85 -17.79
C GLU A 34 15.98 6.84 -18.77
N GLY A 35 16.52 8.06 -18.83
CA GLY A 35 15.93 9.16 -19.58
C GLY A 35 16.87 10.34 -19.74
N TYR A 36 16.36 11.44 -20.31
CA TYR A 36 17.12 12.69 -20.46
C TYR A 36 16.77 13.70 -19.36
N ASP A 37 15.55 13.60 -18.84
CA ASP A 37 14.92 14.46 -17.86
C ASP A 37 14.40 13.65 -16.67
N ILE A 38 14.37 14.28 -15.51
CA ILE A 38 13.83 13.71 -14.27
C ILE A 38 12.55 14.46 -13.92
N ASP A 39 11.41 13.84 -14.15
CA ASP A 39 10.09 14.39 -13.82
C ASP A 39 9.61 13.94 -12.44
N LEU A 40 9.41 14.86 -11.51
CA LEU A 40 8.98 14.56 -10.14
C LEU A 40 7.69 15.27 -9.79
N LEU A 41 6.74 14.53 -9.22
CA LEU A 41 5.61 15.08 -8.48
C LEU A 41 5.87 14.90 -6.99
N ILE A 42 6.02 16.01 -6.28
CA ILE A 42 6.30 16.05 -4.85
C ILE A 42 5.04 16.52 -4.12
N VAL A 43 4.43 15.62 -3.34
CA VAL A 43 3.28 15.96 -2.52
C VAL A 43 3.81 16.46 -1.17
N SER A 44 3.73 17.76 -0.91
CA SER A 44 4.25 18.40 0.31
C SER A 44 3.39 19.57 0.77
N ASN A 45 3.68 20.14 1.93
CA ASN A 45 3.08 21.41 2.33
C ASN A 45 3.57 22.52 1.38
N SER A 46 2.69 23.44 0.97
CA SER A 46 3.07 24.56 0.09
C SER A 46 4.15 25.45 0.71
N LYS A 47 4.27 25.51 2.04
CA LYS A 47 5.34 26.23 2.74
C LYS A 47 6.74 25.63 2.52
N GLU A 48 6.83 24.39 2.04
CA GLU A 48 8.10 23.68 1.82
C GLU A 48 8.59 23.80 0.38
N GLU A 49 7.77 24.33 -0.54
CA GLU A 49 8.06 24.37 -1.98
C GLU A 49 9.39 25.07 -2.28
N GLU A 50 9.64 26.25 -1.69
CA GLU A 50 10.88 26.99 -1.94
C GLU A 50 12.11 26.23 -1.45
N ARG A 51 12.01 25.63 -0.27
CA ARG A 51 13.09 24.81 0.29
C ARG A 51 13.40 23.59 -0.56
N ILE A 52 12.36 22.96 -1.12
CA ILE A 52 12.50 21.83 -2.04
C ILE A 52 13.22 22.30 -3.32
N LYS A 53 12.80 23.41 -3.92
CA LYS A 53 13.46 23.99 -5.11
C LYS A 53 14.93 24.30 -4.85
N ASP A 54 15.24 24.91 -3.72
CA ASP A 54 16.62 25.20 -3.32
C ASP A 54 17.48 23.94 -3.23
N SER A 55 16.92 22.84 -2.72
CA SER A 55 17.64 21.56 -2.61
C SER A 55 17.97 20.91 -3.94
N LEU A 56 17.27 21.28 -5.03
CA LEU A 56 17.51 20.77 -6.38
C LEU A 56 18.63 21.52 -7.11
N LYS A 57 19.02 22.72 -6.65
CA LYS A 57 20.03 23.58 -7.29
C LYS A 57 21.35 22.86 -7.62
N PRO A 58 21.93 22.03 -6.72
CA PRO A 58 23.16 21.29 -7.03
C PRO A 58 23.01 20.27 -8.17
N PHE A 59 21.80 19.78 -8.42
CA PHE A 59 21.54 18.73 -9.41
C PHE A 59 21.30 19.28 -10.82
N TYR A 60 20.82 20.53 -10.97
CA TYR A 60 20.55 21.13 -12.28
C TYR A 60 21.77 21.23 -13.20
N ARG A 61 22.99 21.18 -12.66
CA ARG A 61 24.23 21.11 -13.47
C ARG A 61 24.44 19.74 -14.11
N ARG A 62 23.90 18.69 -13.51
CA ARG A 62 24.07 17.29 -13.92
C ARG A 62 22.86 16.74 -14.69
N HIS A 63 21.66 17.22 -14.36
CA HIS A 63 20.40 16.68 -14.86
C HIS A 63 19.40 17.78 -15.18
N ALA A 64 18.59 17.59 -16.22
CA ALA A 64 17.34 18.32 -16.40
C ALA A 64 16.31 17.75 -15.41
N ILE A 65 15.75 18.59 -14.54
CA ILE A 65 14.81 18.15 -13.48
C ILE A 65 13.57 19.04 -13.52
N ASP A 66 12.42 18.43 -13.76
CA ASP A 66 11.12 19.09 -13.73
C ASP A 66 10.35 18.59 -12.50
N ALA A 67 10.43 19.38 -11.42
CA ALA A 67 9.81 19.05 -10.13
C ALA A 67 8.57 19.90 -9.86
N PHE A 68 7.41 19.25 -9.80
CA PHE A 68 6.13 19.85 -9.44
C PHE A 68 5.84 19.59 -7.97
N THR A 69 5.84 20.64 -7.14
CA THR A 69 5.39 20.53 -5.75
C THR A 69 3.90 20.84 -5.67
N VAL A 70 3.14 19.99 -4.99
CA VAL A 70 1.69 20.16 -4.84
C VAL A 70 1.23 19.78 -3.44
N SER A 71 0.26 20.53 -2.90
CA SER A 71 -0.38 20.16 -1.65
C SER A 71 -1.42 19.06 -1.85
N LYS A 72 -1.70 18.27 -0.81
CA LYS A 72 -2.80 17.27 -0.83
C LYS A 72 -4.15 17.88 -1.24
N GLY A 73 -4.45 19.10 -0.79
CA GLY A 73 -5.69 19.80 -1.13
C GLY A 73 -5.77 20.13 -2.62
N ARG A 74 -4.68 20.67 -3.19
CA ARG A 74 -4.61 20.98 -4.63
C ARG A 74 -4.61 19.72 -5.49
N LEU A 75 -3.94 18.66 -5.04
CA LEU A 75 -3.95 17.37 -5.71
C LEU A 75 -5.38 16.80 -5.81
N ARG A 76 -6.15 16.88 -4.72
CA ARG A 76 -7.58 16.49 -4.72
C ARG A 76 -8.40 17.31 -5.71
N GLU A 77 -8.21 18.63 -5.72
CA GLU A 77 -8.92 19.52 -6.66
C GLU A 77 -8.63 19.14 -8.13
N LEU A 78 -7.36 18.93 -8.48
CA LEU A 78 -6.96 18.50 -9.82
C LEU A 78 -7.57 17.15 -10.19
N TYR A 79 -7.69 16.23 -9.23
CA TYR A 79 -8.29 14.92 -9.46
C TYR A 79 -9.79 15.05 -9.78
N PHE A 80 -10.54 15.80 -8.98
CA PHE A 80 -11.98 15.99 -9.20
C PHE A 80 -12.31 16.75 -10.50
N ARG A 81 -11.40 17.61 -10.97
CA ARG A 81 -11.54 18.29 -12.26
C ARG A 81 -11.12 17.42 -13.46
N GLY A 82 -10.71 16.18 -13.23
CA GLY A 82 -10.27 15.30 -14.30
C GLY A 82 -9.01 15.82 -15.00
N SER A 83 -8.03 16.29 -14.24
CA SER A 83 -6.76 16.78 -14.81
C SER A 83 -6.08 15.70 -15.68
N PRO A 84 -5.77 15.98 -16.97
CA PRO A 84 -4.99 15.07 -17.81
C PRO A 84 -3.63 14.72 -17.20
N PHE A 85 -3.00 15.69 -16.53
CA PHE A 85 -1.73 15.49 -15.84
C PHE A 85 -1.85 14.41 -14.77
N LEU A 86 -2.88 14.42 -13.92
CA LEU A 86 -3.04 13.38 -12.91
C LEU A 86 -3.38 12.01 -13.50
N ARG A 87 -4.08 11.95 -14.65
CA ARG A 87 -4.28 10.68 -15.35
C ARG A 87 -2.95 10.08 -15.83
N LEU A 88 -2.02 10.92 -16.32
CA LEU A 88 -0.67 10.49 -16.67
C LEU A 88 0.05 9.92 -15.45
N ILE A 89 0.08 10.65 -14.34
CA ILE A 89 0.70 10.19 -13.08
C ILE A 89 0.09 8.88 -12.59
N GLN A 90 -1.22 8.69 -12.71
CA GLN A 90 -1.89 7.45 -12.30
C GLN A 90 -1.50 6.25 -13.18
N LYS A 91 -1.21 6.49 -14.46
CA LYS A 91 -0.89 5.44 -15.42
C LYS A 91 0.60 5.06 -15.37
N GLU A 92 1.47 6.05 -15.24
CA GLU A 92 2.92 5.91 -15.46
C GLU A 92 3.75 6.24 -14.21
N GLY A 93 3.12 6.82 -13.18
CA GLY A 93 3.82 7.26 -11.98
C GLY A 93 4.37 6.09 -11.16
N LYS A 94 5.66 6.18 -10.83
CA LYS A 94 6.36 5.28 -9.92
C LYS A 94 6.56 5.97 -8.58
N LEU A 95 5.98 5.40 -7.52
CA LEU A 95 6.16 5.91 -6.16
C LEU A 95 7.62 5.69 -5.73
N ILE A 96 8.35 6.79 -5.50
CA ILE A 96 9.75 6.77 -5.05
C ILE A 96 9.82 6.81 -3.54
N TYR A 97 8.96 7.61 -2.92
CA TYR A 97 8.87 7.75 -1.47
C TYR A 97 7.43 8.00 -1.03
N MET A 98 7.09 7.46 0.14
CA MET A 98 5.85 7.76 0.84
C MET A 98 6.13 7.89 2.33
N LYS A 99 5.52 8.88 2.97
CA LYS A 99 5.67 9.12 4.39
C LYS A 99 4.92 8.08 5.22
N ASN A 100 5.61 7.54 6.22
CA ASN A 100 5.09 6.57 7.18
C ASN A 100 4.34 5.40 6.52
N PRO A 101 4.93 4.69 5.54
CA PRO A 101 4.22 3.67 4.78
C PRO A 101 3.70 2.55 5.69
N LEU A 102 4.52 2.12 6.66
CA LEU A 102 4.15 1.13 7.66
C LEU A 102 2.91 1.56 8.48
N LYS A 103 2.82 2.83 8.87
CA LYS A 103 1.65 3.33 9.59
C LYS A 103 0.39 3.24 8.73
N GLN A 104 0.49 3.58 7.43
CA GLN A 104 -0.65 3.49 6.51
C GLN A 104 -1.12 2.06 6.30
N TRP A 105 -0.20 1.09 6.19
CA TRP A 105 -0.56 -0.33 6.11
C TRP A 105 -1.29 -0.82 7.37
N LEU A 106 -0.78 -0.46 8.55
CA LEU A 106 -1.39 -0.86 9.81
C LEU A 106 -2.74 -0.17 10.07
N ASP A 107 -2.84 1.12 9.77
CA ASP A 107 -4.10 1.86 9.92
C ASP A 107 -5.16 1.33 8.94
N GLY A 108 -4.77 1.03 7.69
CA GLY A 108 -5.67 0.39 6.72
C GLY A 108 -6.15 -1.00 7.17
N ALA A 109 -5.30 -1.78 7.83
CA ALA A 109 -5.74 -3.04 8.43
C ALA A 109 -6.73 -2.86 9.59
N LYS A 110 -6.53 -1.84 10.44
CA LYS A 110 -7.47 -1.52 11.53
C LYS A 110 -8.83 -1.08 10.97
N ASP A 111 -8.82 -0.27 9.92
CA ASP A 111 -10.04 0.19 9.26
C ASP A 111 -10.82 -0.98 8.64
N ASP A 112 -10.12 -1.93 8.01
CA ASP A 112 -10.74 -3.16 7.50
C ASP A 112 -11.37 -4.00 8.63
N ILE A 113 -10.73 -4.13 9.80
CA ILE A 113 -11.30 -4.85 10.95
C ILE A 113 -12.58 -4.15 11.41
N LYS A 114 -12.56 -2.83 11.60
CA LYS A 114 -13.75 -2.05 11.99
C LYS A 114 -14.88 -2.16 10.97
N GLN A 115 -14.52 -2.14 9.69
CA GLN A 115 -15.49 -2.37 8.61
C GLN A 115 -16.09 -3.77 8.70
N ALA A 116 -15.28 -4.79 8.97
CA ALA A 116 -15.75 -6.16 9.13
C ALA A 116 -16.72 -6.30 10.31
N GLU A 117 -16.42 -5.66 11.45
CA GLU A 117 -17.30 -5.62 12.63
C GLU A 117 -18.65 -4.96 12.27
N TYR A 118 -18.63 -3.78 11.66
CA TYR A 118 -19.83 -3.06 11.24
C TYR A 118 -20.69 -3.88 10.26
N LEU A 119 -20.06 -4.51 9.26
CA LEU A 119 -20.76 -5.36 8.29
C LEU A 119 -21.34 -6.62 8.92
N TYR A 120 -20.64 -7.22 9.88
CA TYR A 120 -21.12 -8.38 10.62
C TYR A 120 -22.36 -8.04 11.45
N ASP A 121 -22.35 -6.91 12.15
CA ASP A 121 -23.49 -6.44 12.94
C ASP A 121 -24.69 -6.09 12.04
N GLY A 122 -24.43 -5.52 10.87
CA GLY A 122 -25.44 -5.24 9.84
C GLY A 122 -25.95 -6.47 9.06
N GLY A 123 -25.44 -7.68 9.34
CA GLY A 123 -25.85 -8.91 8.64
C GLY A 123 -25.22 -9.12 7.26
N PHE A 124 -24.27 -8.28 6.85
CA PHE A 124 -23.56 -8.36 5.57
C PHE A 124 -22.33 -9.28 5.65
N PHE A 125 -22.56 -10.57 5.90
CA PHE A 125 -21.51 -11.54 6.24
C PHE A 125 -20.46 -11.74 5.15
N ARG A 126 -20.84 -11.69 3.86
CA ARG A 126 -19.87 -11.74 2.75
C ARG A 126 -18.89 -10.57 2.81
N GLY A 127 -19.40 -9.36 3.01
CA GLY A 127 -18.59 -8.16 3.15
C GLY A 127 -17.69 -8.24 4.38
N ALA A 128 -18.21 -8.70 5.51
CA ALA A 128 -17.44 -8.90 6.73
C ALA A 128 -16.26 -9.88 6.53
N CYS A 129 -16.51 -11.02 5.87
CA CYS A 129 -15.47 -11.98 5.52
C CYS A 129 -14.39 -11.37 4.62
N TYR A 130 -14.80 -10.61 3.60
CA TYR A 130 -13.86 -9.97 2.68
C TYR A 130 -12.99 -8.92 3.37
N SER A 131 -13.58 -8.05 4.18
CA SER A 131 -12.83 -7.08 4.98
C SER A 131 -11.86 -7.76 5.95
N CYS A 132 -12.22 -8.92 6.53
CA CYS A 132 -11.28 -9.70 7.33
C CYS A 132 -10.08 -10.21 6.51
N GLN A 133 -10.30 -10.76 5.31
CA GLN A 133 -9.20 -11.22 4.46
C GLN A 133 -8.24 -10.06 4.11
N GLN A 134 -8.78 -8.89 3.77
CA GLN A 134 -8.00 -7.68 3.49
C GLN A 134 -7.20 -7.22 4.71
N ALA A 135 -7.82 -7.24 5.90
CA ALA A 135 -7.14 -6.92 7.14
C ALA A 135 -5.95 -7.87 7.38
N LEU A 136 -6.14 -9.19 7.25
CA LEU A 136 -5.07 -10.16 7.42
C LEU A 136 -3.92 -9.93 6.44
N GLU A 137 -4.24 -9.73 5.16
CA GLU A 137 -3.25 -9.45 4.12
C GLU A 137 -2.39 -8.24 4.48
N LYS A 138 -3.03 -7.12 4.86
CA LYS A 138 -2.34 -5.89 5.24
C LYS A 138 -1.51 -6.06 6.52
N ILE A 139 -1.98 -6.81 7.50
CA ILE A 139 -1.23 -7.09 8.74
C ILE A 139 0.05 -7.87 8.45
N ILE A 140 -0.04 -8.94 7.66
CA ILE A 140 1.13 -9.78 7.37
C ILE A 140 2.12 -9.00 6.49
N LYS A 141 1.64 -8.27 5.47
CA LYS A 141 2.49 -7.39 4.65
C LYS A 141 3.15 -6.30 5.47
N TRP A 142 2.43 -5.69 6.42
CA TRP A 142 3.02 -4.72 7.35
C TRP A 142 4.19 -5.32 8.15
N ALA A 143 3.99 -6.53 8.70
CA ALA A 143 5.03 -7.21 9.48
C ALA A 143 6.26 -7.55 8.61
N LEU A 144 6.04 -7.99 7.37
CA LEU A 144 7.08 -8.25 6.38
C LEU A 144 7.85 -6.98 6.00
N LEU A 145 7.14 -5.89 5.70
CA LEU A 145 7.74 -4.60 5.36
C LEU A 145 8.60 -4.06 6.52
N LYS A 146 8.18 -4.27 7.78
CA LYS A 146 9.01 -3.94 8.96
C LYS A 146 10.35 -4.70 8.99
N LYS A 147 10.43 -5.86 8.33
CA LYS A 147 11.64 -6.69 8.22
C LYS A 147 12.41 -6.48 6.91
N GLY A 148 12.09 -5.45 6.14
CA GLY A 148 12.79 -5.12 4.89
C GLY A 148 12.39 -6.00 3.70
N TRP A 149 11.24 -6.67 3.77
CA TRP A 149 10.69 -7.39 2.61
C TRP A 149 10.28 -6.41 1.51
N GLU A 150 10.54 -6.78 0.26
CA GLU A 150 10.04 -6.06 -0.91
C GLU A 150 8.61 -6.50 -1.23
N LEU A 151 7.69 -5.54 -1.36
CA LEU A 151 6.27 -5.82 -1.54
C LEU A 151 5.98 -6.61 -2.84
N GLU A 152 5.48 -7.83 -2.70
CA GLU A 152 4.95 -8.62 -3.82
C GLU A 152 3.45 -8.43 -4.03
N LYS A 153 3.02 -8.45 -5.30
CA LYS A 153 1.60 -8.50 -5.68
C LYS A 153 1.05 -9.92 -5.50
N THR A 154 0.64 -10.24 -4.28
CA THR A 154 -0.06 -11.50 -3.94
C THR A 154 -1.17 -11.27 -2.92
N HIS A 155 -2.19 -12.12 -2.97
CA HIS A 155 -3.34 -12.13 -2.07
C HIS A 155 -3.49 -13.43 -1.27
N SER A 156 -2.58 -14.41 -1.49
CA SER A 156 -2.61 -15.67 -0.75
C SER A 156 -1.99 -15.50 0.62
N ILE A 157 -2.80 -15.71 1.66
CA ILE A 157 -2.35 -15.79 3.05
C ILE A 157 -1.36 -16.93 3.20
N ARG A 158 -1.58 -18.07 2.54
CA ARG A 158 -0.63 -19.19 2.58
C ARG A 158 0.77 -18.78 2.10
N ARG A 159 0.87 -18.08 0.97
CA ARG A 159 2.14 -17.55 0.47
C ARG A 159 2.75 -16.55 1.45
N LEU A 160 1.96 -15.59 1.93
CA LEU A 160 2.45 -14.56 2.85
C LEU A 160 2.95 -15.16 4.18
N MET A 161 2.30 -16.21 4.69
CA MET A 161 2.72 -16.91 5.90
C MET A 161 4.04 -17.67 5.71
N ALA A 162 4.26 -18.28 4.54
CA ALA A 162 5.54 -18.93 4.22
C ALA A 162 6.68 -17.90 4.20
N ILE A 163 6.50 -16.79 3.47
CA ILE A 163 7.47 -15.68 3.42
C ILE A 163 7.69 -15.10 4.83
N ALA A 164 6.63 -14.92 5.63
CA ALA A 164 6.76 -14.45 7.00
C ALA A 164 7.66 -15.37 7.84
N GLY A 165 7.56 -16.68 7.65
CA GLY A 165 8.45 -17.68 8.24
C GLY A 165 9.92 -17.46 7.86
N ASP A 166 10.20 -17.25 6.57
CA ASP A 166 11.56 -16.99 6.06
C ASP A 166 12.17 -15.71 6.66
N TYR A 167 11.34 -14.70 6.94
CA TYR A 167 11.72 -13.45 7.61
C TYR A 167 11.73 -13.55 9.15
N GLY A 168 11.55 -14.75 9.71
CA GLY A 168 11.57 -15.00 11.16
C GLY A 168 10.37 -14.43 11.92
N ILE A 169 9.28 -14.08 11.23
CA ILE A 169 8.06 -13.53 11.81
C ILE A 169 7.17 -14.70 12.25
N LYS A 170 6.87 -14.73 13.56
CA LYS A 170 6.08 -15.82 14.16
C LYS A 170 4.60 -15.43 14.27
N ILE A 171 3.83 -15.74 13.24
CA ILE A 171 2.36 -15.66 13.28
C ILE A 171 1.79 -17.08 13.41
N ARG A 172 0.91 -17.29 14.38
CA ARG A 172 0.27 -18.58 14.65
C ARG A 172 -1.12 -18.62 14.01
N LEU A 173 -1.21 -19.34 12.90
CA LEU A 173 -2.46 -19.75 12.24
C LEU A 173 -2.41 -21.24 11.96
N LYS A 174 -3.55 -21.92 12.09
CA LYS A 174 -3.70 -23.32 11.67
C LYS A 174 -3.91 -23.37 10.15
N ASP A 175 -3.52 -24.46 9.50
CA ASP A 175 -3.73 -24.62 8.05
C ASP A 175 -5.20 -24.46 7.64
N GLU A 176 -6.13 -25.00 8.43
CA GLU A 176 -7.58 -24.84 8.20
C GLU A 176 -8.06 -23.38 8.33
N GLU A 177 -7.39 -22.54 9.12
CA GLU A 177 -7.68 -21.11 9.21
C GLU A 177 -7.17 -20.39 7.96
N ILE A 178 -5.99 -20.78 7.45
CA ILE A 178 -5.39 -20.23 6.23
C ILE A 178 -6.25 -20.59 5.02
N ASP A 179 -6.62 -21.87 4.85
CA ASP A 179 -7.46 -22.32 3.75
C ASP A 179 -8.83 -21.63 3.73
N PHE A 180 -9.42 -21.45 4.90
CA PHE A 180 -10.68 -20.72 5.05
C PHE A 180 -10.57 -19.25 4.64
N ILE A 181 -9.48 -18.56 4.98
CA ILE A 181 -9.31 -17.15 4.57
C ILE A 181 -8.99 -17.04 3.08
N ASP A 182 -8.14 -17.92 2.54
CA ASP A 182 -7.82 -17.94 1.12
C ASP A 182 -9.03 -18.29 0.25
N SER A 183 -9.99 -19.09 0.76
CA SER A 183 -11.24 -19.38 0.05
C SER A 183 -12.16 -18.16 -0.06
N ILE A 184 -12.13 -17.22 0.90
CA ILE A 184 -12.94 -15.98 0.83
C ILE A 184 -12.56 -15.15 -0.39
N TYR A 185 -11.26 -15.05 -0.69
CA TYR A 185 -10.75 -14.28 -1.84
C TYR A 185 -11.20 -14.88 -3.19
N LYS A 186 -11.33 -16.21 -3.25
CA LYS A 186 -11.83 -16.98 -4.40
C LYS A 186 -13.35 -17.05 -4.46
N GLY A 187 -14.09 -16.48 -3.50
CA GLY A 187 -15.57 -16.48 -3.50
C GLY A 187 -16.17 -15.22 -4.13
N ARG A 188 -15.41 -14.49 -4.96
CA ARG A 188 -15.77 -13.14 -5.44
C ARG A 188 -16.51 -13.14 -6.77
N TYR A 189 -16.39 -14.20 -7.57
CA TYR A 189 -17.08 -14.31 -8.83
C TYR A 189 -18.19 -15.37 -8.76
N PRO A 190 -19.38 -15.13 -9.36
CA PRO A 190 -20.46 -16.13 -9.42
C PRO A 190 -20.05 -17.48 -10.02
N ALA A 191 -19.01 -17.51 -10.87
CA ALA A 191 -18.47 -18.76 -11.42
C ALA A 191 -17.58 -19.55 -10.43
N GLU A 192 -17.06 -18.89 -9.40
CA GLU A 192 -16.28 -19.51 -8.32
C GLU A 192 -17.16 -19.88 -7.11
N GLU A 193 -18.43 -19.45 -7.14
CA GLU A 193 -19.54 -19.87 -6.27
C GLU A 193 -19.91 -21.35 -6.52
N GLY A 194 -18.94 -22.25 -6.31
CA GLY A 194 -19.07 -23.67 -6.62
C GLY A 194 -17.88 -24.55 -6.23
N LEU A 195 -16.77 -23.97 -5.77
CA LEU A 195 -15.56 -24.70 -5.38
C LEU A 195 -15.17 -24.39 -3.92
N LEU A 196 -15.90 -25.00 -2.97
CA LEU A 196 -15.62 -25.20 -1.51
C LEU A 196 -15.30 -23.96 -0.63
N PRO A 197 -15.92 -23.77 0.57
CA PRO A 197 -17.15 -24.35 1.11
C PRO A 197 -18.38 -23.58 0.61
N LEU A 198 -19.46 -24.33 0.43
CA LEU A 198 -20.64 -24.02 -0.37
C LEU A 198 -21.47 -22.85 0.16
N GLY A 199 -21.78 -21.91 -0.74
CA GLY A 199 -22.83 -20.91 -0.56
C GLY A 199 -22.38 -19.54 -0.07
N VAL A 200 -23.36 -18.66 0.14
CA VAL A 200 -23.13 -17.31 0.66
C VAL A 200 -22.55 -17.42 2.08
N PRO A 201 -21.46 -16.69 2.43
CA PRO A 201 -20.89 -16.71 3.77
C PRO A 201 -21.95 -16.47 4.85
N THR A 202 -21.95 -17.32 5.88
CA THR A 202 -22.91 -17.26 6.98
C THR A 202 -22.42 -16.34 8.10
N LYS A 203 -23.30 -16.05 9.07
CA LYS A 203 -22.92 -15.39 10.33
C LYS A 203 -21.77 -16.12 11.05
N ARG A 204 -21.75 -17.46 10.99
CA ARG A 204 -20.70 -18.28 11.61
C ARG A 204 -19.36 -18.06 10.92
N ASP A 205 -19.36 -17.99 9.58
CA ASP A 205 -18.16 -17.76 8.79
C ASP A 205 -17.58 -16.38 9.06
N ALA A 206 -18.42 -15.34 9.04
CA ALA A 206 -18.00 -13.98 9.36
C ALA A 206 -17.45 -13.86 10.80
N ARG A 207 -18.07 -14.53 11.78
CA ARG A 207 -17.55 -14.59 13.15
C ARG A 207 -16.19 -15.29 13.20
N LYS A 208 -16.01 -16.39 12.47
CA LYS A 208 -14.73 -17.11 12.38
C LYS A 208 -13.66 -16.21 11.77
N ALA A 209 -13.96 -15.52 10.66
CA ALA A 209 -13.05 -14.60 9.99
C ALA A 209 -12.62 -13.44 10.90
N LEU A 210 -13.56 -12.81 11.62
CA LEU A 210 -13.27 -11.77 12.61
C LEU A 210 -12.37 -12.28 13.73
N GLY A 211 -12.67 -13.46 14.28
CA GLY A 211 -11.84 -14.09 15.31
C GLY A 211 -10.40 -14.30 14.86
N ILE A 212 -10.22 -14.76 13.61
CA ILE A 212 -8.90 -14.93 12.99
C ILE A 212 -8.19 -13.58 12.81
N ALA A 213 -8.88 -12.56 12.28
CA ALA A 213 -8.30 -11.23 12.08
C ALA A 213 -7.83 -10.59 13.38
N HIS A 214 -8.65 -10.59 14.44
CA HIS A 214 -8.25 -10.08 15.76
C HIS A 214 -7.11 -10.88 16.38
N LYS A 215 -7.12 -12.21 16.23
CA LYS A 215 -6.06 -13.09 16.72
C LYS A 215 -4.71 -12.74 16.08
N VAL A 216 -4.67 -12.53 14.76
CA VAL A 216 -3.43 -12.15 14.05
C VAL A 216 -3.01 -10.72 14.42
N PHE A 217 -3.96 -9.78 14.45
CA PHE A 217 -3.69 -8.40 14.82
C PHE A 217 -3.05 -8.29 16.23
N LYS A 218 -3.57 -9.02 17.21
CA LYS A 218 -3.00 -9.05 18.58
C LYS A 218 -1.58 -9.58 18.60
N GLN A 219 -1.27 -10.63 17.83
CA GLN A 219 0.07 -11.22 17.80
C GLN A 219 1.13 -10.24 17.30
N VAL A 220 0.79 -9.44 16.29
CA VAL A 220 1.73 -8.50 15.70
C VAL A 220 1.90 -7.21 16.51
N GLN A 221 0.94 -6.86 17.37
CA GLN A 221 1.05 -5.72 18.31
C GLN A 221 1.89 -6.03 19.54
N VAL A 222 1.91 -7.28 20.02
CA VAL A 222 2.68 -7.69 21.22
C VAL A 222 4.17 -7.90 20.89
N SER A 223 4.55 -7.86 19.61
CA SER A 223 5.92 -8.03 19.15
C SER A 223 6.70 -6.70 19.02
N GLU A 224 6.22 -5.63 19.65
CA GLU A 224 6.91 -4.33 19.83
C GLU A 224 7.48 -4.21 21.24
#